data_AF-A0A3N7GEV9-F1
#
_entry.id   AF-A0A3N7GEV9-F1
#
_cell.length_a   1.000
_cell.length_b   1.000
_cell.length_c   1.000
_cell.angle_alpha   90.00
_cell.angle_beta   90.00
_cell.angle_gamma   90.00
#
_symmetry.space_group_name_H-M   'P 1'
#
loop_
_entity.id
_entity.type
_entity.pdbx_description
1 polymer ?
#
loop_
_entity_poly.entity_id
_entity_poly.type
_entity_poly.pdbx_seq_one_letter_code
_entity_poly.pdbx_strand_id
1 'polypeptide(L)'
;MFSDTVNNYWRDTFRGEGVVFEDKHFSIATTPALEIEADGAILEMADKTLVVLREALARQLLSDTPSSAPEFHRRLDRAGIKCHGADHLFYFPEAELKNIAEM
;
A
#
# COMPACT_ATOMS: atom_id res chain seq x y z
N MET A 1 8.29 -16.18 -1.84
CA MET A 1 7.26 -16.06 -2.89
C MET A 1 5.96 -15.76 -2.19
N PHE A 2 5.25 -14.68 -2.54
CA PHE A 2 3.96 -14.34 -1.92
C PHE A 2 2.87 -15.32 -2.36
N SER A 3 1.75 -15.34 -1.64
CA SER A 3 0.55 -16.01 -2.12
C SER A 3 0.07 -15.35 -3.43
N ASP A 4 -0.58 -16.14 -4.29
CA ASP A 4 -1.18 -15.60 -5.52
C ASP A 4 -2.16 -14.47 -5.21
N THR A 5 -2.86 -14.52 -4.08
CA THR A 5 -3.76 -13.46 -3.61
C THR A 5 -3.05 -12.12 -3.42
N VAL A 6 -1.92 -12.11 -2.70
CA VAL A 6 -1.13 -10.89 -2.47
C VAL A 6 -0.55 -10.39 -3.78
N ASN A 7 -0.02 -11.28 -4.61
CA ASN A 7 0.56 -10.90 -5.91
C ASN A 7 -0.51 -10.33 -6.88
N ASN A 8 -1.69 -10.94 -6.90
CA ASN A 8 -2.83 -10.46 -7.68
C ASN A 8 -3.30 -9.08 -7.21
N TYR A 9 -3.37 -8.87 -5.89
CA TYR A 9 -3.72 -7.57 -5.33
C TYR A 9 -2.79 -6.46 -5.82
N TRP A 10 -1.46 -6.66 -5.70
CA TRP A 10 -0.48 -5.67 -6.15
C TRP A 10 -0.61 -5.40 -7.65
N ARG A 11 -0.71 -6.45 -8.46
CA ARG A 11 -0.86 -6.29 -9.90
C ARG A 11 -2.15 -5.55 -10.27
N ASP A 12 -3.27 -5.89 -9.66
CA ASP A 12 -4.58 -5.36 -10.05
C ASP A 12 -4.74 -3.91 -9.56
N THR A 13 -4.25 -3.60 -8.35
CA THR A 13 -4.23 -2.24 -7.78
C THR A 13 -3.44 -1.27 -8.67
N PHE A 14 -2.33 -1.72 -9.25
CA PHE A 14 -1.47 -0.90 -10.11
C PHE A 14 -1.78 -1.01 -11.61
N ARG A 15 -2.81 -1.76 -12.01
CA ARG A 15 -3.34 -1.78 -13.38
C ARG A 15 -4.61 -0.93 -13.55
N GLY A 16 -5.23 -0.52 -12.45
CA GLY A 16 -6.49 0.23 -12.45
C GLY A 16 -6.31 1.75 -12.39
N GLU A 17 -7.44 2.46 -12.37
CA GLU A 17 -7.53 3.93 -12.29
C GLU A 17 -7.11 4.49 -10.91
N GLY A 18 -6.81 3.63 -9.94
CA GLY A 18 -6.38 4.02 -8.59
C GLY A 18 -4.94 4.52 -8.51
N VAL A 19 -4.15 4.45 -9.58
CA VAL A 19 -2.77 4.97 -9.59
C VAL A 19 -2.80 6.49 -9.67
N VAL A 20 -2.35 7.14 -8.61
CA VAL A 20 -2.36 8.60 -8.45
C VAL A 20 -0.99 9.24 -8.73
N PHE A 21 0.07 8.42 -8.74
CA PHE A 21 1.42 8.84 -9.11
C PHE A 21 2.19 7.67 -9.71
N GLU A 22 2.93 7.91 -10.78
CA GLU A 22 3.84 6.94 -11.37
C GLU A 22 5.10 7.62 -11.94
N ASP A 23 6.25 7.08 -11.57
CA ASP A 23 7.55 7.34 -12.18
C ASP A 23 8.33 6.00 -12.31
N LYS A 24 9.50 6.06 -12.94
CA LYS A 24 10.35 4.91 -13.26
C LYS A 24 10.70 4.03 -12.06
N HIS A 25 10.89 4.62 -10.88
CA HIS A 25 11.33 3.89 -9.68
C HIS A 25 10.25 3.82 -8.59
N PHE A 26 9.11 4.49 -8.78
CA PHE A 26 8.17 4.75 -7.70
C PHE A 26 6.75 4.96 -8.21
N SER A 27 5.78 4.25 -7.64
CA SER A 27 4.36 4.45 -7.94
C SER A 27 3.53 4.45 -6.66
N ILE A 28 2.49 5.29 -6.64
CA ILE A 28 1.49 5.35 -5.58
C ILE A 28 0.13 5.04 -6.16
N ALA A 29 -0.57 4.11 -5.53
CA ALA A 29 -1.98 3.86 -5.77
C ALA A 29 -2.81 4.15 -4.51
N THR A 30 -4.06 4.56 -4.71
CA THR A 30 -5.05 4.69 -3.65
C THR A 30 -5.98 3.50 -3.65
N THR A 31 -6.33 3.02 -2.46
CA THR A 31 -7.38 2.02 -2.30
C THR A 31 -8.31 2.39 -1.15
N PRO A 32 -9.63 2.19 -1.30
CA PRO A 32 -10.55 2.24 -0.16
C PRO A 32 -10.45 0.97 0.71
N ALA A 33 -9.79 -0.09 0.22
CA ALA A 33 -9.85 -1.44 0.79
C ALA A 33 -8.70 -1.76 1.77
N LEU A 34 -8.08 -0.76 2.40
CA LEU A 34 -7.13 -1.02 3.50
C LEU A 34 -7.91 -1.27 4.80
N GLU A 35 -7.70 -2.43 5.42
CA GLU A 35 -8.31 -2.79 6.70
C GLU A 35 -7.80 -1.91 7.86
N ILE A 36 -8.50 -2.04 8.99
CA ILE A 36 -8.82 -0.98 9.98
C ILE A 36 -7.60 -0.28 10.61
N GLU A 37 -6.40 -0.87 10.58
CA GLU A 37 -5.22 -0.32 11.26
C GLU A 37 -4.06 0.08 10.34
N ALA A 38 -4.13 -0.21 9.04
CA ALA A 38 -3.07 0.17 8.10
C ALA A 38 -3.35 1.55 7.48
N ASP A 39 -2.38 2.46 7.59
CA ASP A 39 -2.36 3.71 6.82
C ASP A 39 -1.97 3.44 5.35
N GLY A 40 -1.22 2.36 5.11
CA GLY A 40 -0.76 1.93 3.80
C GLY A 40 0.05 0.64 3.82
N ALA A 41 0.46 0.22 2.62
CA ALA A 41 1.37 -0.89 2.41
C ALA A 41 2.44 -0.53 1.39
N ILE A 42 3.62 -1.12 1.53
CA ILE A 42 4.76 -0.92 0.62
C ILE A 42 5.31 -2.25 0.10
N LEU A 43 5.57 -2.27 -1.21
CA LEU A 43 6.28 -3.34 -1.90
C LEU A 43 7.54 -2.76 -2.54
N GLU A 44 8.70 -3.13 -2.00
CA GLU A 44 10.01 -2.80 -2.55
C GLU A 44 10.47 -3.93 -3.47
N MET A 45 10.62 -3.62 -4.76
CA MET A 45 11.28 -4.49 -5.73
C MET A 45 12.68 -3.96 -6.02
N ALA A 46 13.49 -4.74 -6.73
CA ALA A 46 14.88 -4.38 -7.03
C ALA A 46 15.01 -3.06 -7.82
N ASP A 47 14.00 -2.72 -8.61
CA ASP A 47 14.00 -1.60 -9.56
C ASP A 47 12.88 -0.57 -9.32
N LYS A 48 11.82 -0.96 -8.62
CA LYS A 48 10.63 -0.11 -8.42
C LYS A 48 10.00 -0.34 -7.05
N THR A 49 9.54 0.74 -6.44
CA THR A 49 8.79 0.73 -5.18
C THR A 49 7.33 1.04 -5.48
N LEU A 50 6.43 0.21 -4.96
CA LEU A 50 4.99 0.38 -5.07
C LEU A 50 4.41 0.68 -3.69
N VAL A 51 3.57 1.71 -3.60
CA VAL A 51 2.94 2.10 -2.34
C VAL A 51 1.44 2.19 -2.52
N VAL A 52 0.70 1.55 -1.63
CA VAL A 52 -0.74 1.69 -1.54
C VAL A 52 -1.08 2.50 -0.31
N LEU A 53 -1.90 3.54 -0.47
CA LEU A 53 -2.35 4.42 0.61
C LEU A 53 -3.87 4.56 0.61
N ARG A 54 -4.43 4.99 1.74
CA ARG A 54 -5.79 5.55 1.77
C ARG A 54 -5.85 6.85 0.96
N GLU A 55 -6.98 7.10 0.31
CA GLU A 55 -7.17 8.26 -0.56
C GLU A 55 -6.87 9.60 0.14
N ALA A 56 -7.36 9.78 1.37
CA ALA A 56 -7.12 10.99 2.15
C ALA A 56 -5.62 11.25 2.41
N LEU A 57 -4.85 10.19 2.68
CA LEU A 57 -3.41 10.28 2.92
C LEU A 57 -2.64 10.52 1.64
N ALA A 58 -2.99 9.84 0.56
CA ALA A 58 -2.40 10.09 -0.75
C ALA A 58 -2.59 11.56 -1.17
N ARG A 59 -3.78 12.12 -0.96
CA ARG A 59 -4.07 13.53 -1.26
C ARG A 59 -3.24 14.50 -0.42
N GLN A 60 -3.01 14.18 0.86
CA GLN A 60 -2.13 14.97 1.71
C GLN A 60 -0.67 14.89 1.23
N LEU A 61 -0.17 13.70 0.89
CA LEU A 61 1.24 13.50 0.52
C LEU A 61 1.58 13.96 -0.90
N LEU A 62 0.61 13.98 -1.81
CA LEU A 62 0.74 14.41 -3.20
C LEU A 62 0.41 15.89 -3.43
N SER A 63 0.00 16.61 -2.39
CA SER A 63 -0.21 18.06 -2.49
C SER A 63 1.08 18.82 -2.86
N ASP A 64 2.23 18.19 -2.62
CA ASP A 64 3.54 18.54 -3.15
C ASP A 64 4.12 17.23 -3.73
N THR A 65 4.41 17.10 -5.02
CA THR A 65 4.80 15.79 -5.58
C THR A 65 6.19 15.38 -5.08
N PRO A 66 6.38 14.18 -4.49
CA PRO A 66 7.72 13.74 -4.05
C PRO A 66 8.64 13.56 -5.26
N SER A 67 9.89 14.01 -5.15
CA SER A 67 10.91 13.91 -6.21
C SER A 67 11.60 12.56 -6.27
N SER A 68 11.47 11.72 -5.22
CA SER A 68 12.10 10.40 -5.15
C SER A 68 11.50 9.51 -4.04
N ALA A 69 11.71 8.19 -4.12
CA ALA A 69 11.28 7.24 -3.09
C ALA A 69 11.87 7.51 -1.69
N PRO A 70 13.17 7.88 -1.52
CA PRO A 70 13.71 8.25 -0.21
C PRO A 70 13.12 9.54 0.37
N GLU A 71 12.72 10.47 -0.49
CA GLU A 71 11.97 11.64 -0.03
C GLU A 71 10.57 11.25 0.43
N PHE A 72 9.89 10.39 -0.33
CA PHE A 72 8.58 9.89 0.03
C PHE A 72 8.59 9.14 1.38
N HIS A 73 9.58 8.26 1.61
CA HIS A 73 9.76 7.62 2.92
C HIS A 73 9.92 8.62 4.07
N ARG A 74 10.69 9.69 3.86
CA ARG A 74 10.83 10.76 4.87
C ARG A 74 9.53 11.52 5.11
N ARG A 75 8.68 11.67 4.08
CA ARG A 75 7.35 12.29 4.21
C ARG A 75 6.38 11.39 4.97
N LEU A 76 6.40 10.07 4.73
CA LEU A 76 5.64 9.09 5.51
C LEU A 76 6.02 9.17 6.99
N ASP A 77 7.32 9.10 7.28
CA ASP A 77 7.86 9.16 8.65
C ASP A 77 7.46 10.47 9.35
N ARG A 78 7.65 11.62 8.69
CA ARG A 78 7.26 12.93 9.24
C ARG A 78 5.74 13.05 9.48
N ALA A 79 4.93 12.42 8.65
CA ALA A 79 3.47 12.41 8.80
C ALA A 79 2.99 11.39 9.87
N GLY A 80 3.90 10.60 10.45
CA GLY A 80 3.55 9.52 11.38
C GLY A 80 2.80 8.36 10.72
N ILE A 81 2.83 8.29 9.38
CA ILE A 81 2.12 7.30 8.58
C ILE A 81 2.93 6.00 8.62
N LYS A 82 2.30 4.92 9.11
CA LYS A 82 2.93 3.60 9.17
C LYS A 82 2.47 2.77 7.98
N CYS A 83 3.38 2.56 7.04
CA CYS A 83 3.19 1.58 5.97
C CYS A 83 3.68 0.20 6.44
N HIS A 84 2.85 -0.81 6.26
CA HIS A 84 3.26 -2.19 6.51
C HIS A 84 3.90 -2.81 5.26
N GLY A 85 4.56 -3.96 5.44
CA GLY A 85 5.15 -4.72 4.34
C GLY A 85 4.10 -5.27 3.35
N ALA A 86 4.59 -5.77 2.21
CA ALA A 86 3.77 -6.14 1.06
C ALA A 86 2.75 -7.25 1.31
N ASP A 87 2.93 -8.05 2.35
CA ASP A 87 2.08 -9.16 2.79
C ASP A 87 1.04 -8.75 3.85
N HIS A 88 1.16 -7.55 4.42
CA HIS A 88 0.29 -7.08 5.50
C HIS A 88 -0.93 -6.29 4.96
N LEU A 89 -1.47 -6.77 3.83
CA LEU A 89 -2.61 -6.17 3.14
C LEU A 89 -3.96 -6.64 3.71
N PHE A 90 -3.98 -7.85 4.26
CA PHE A 90 -5.16 -8.50 4.80
C PHE A 90 -4.85 -8.92 6.23
N TYR A 91 -5.63 -8.44 7.20
CA TYR A 91 -5.45 -8.83 8.59
C TYR A 91 -6.81 -9.22 9.16
N PHE A 92 -7.04 -10.53 9.25
CA PHE A 92 -8.19 -11.07 9.94
C PHE A 92 -7.92 -11.04 11.44
N PRO A 93 -8.71 -10.32 12.26
CA PRO A 93 -8.63 -10.45 13.71
C PRO A 93 -8.83 -11.91 14.10
N GLU A 94 -8.20 -12.37 15.20
CA GLU A 94 -8.36 -13.76 15.69
C GLU A 94 -9.84 -14.18 15.86
N ALA A 95 -10.72 -13.22 16.12
CA ALA A 95 -12.16 -13.45 16.21
C ALA A 95 -12.81 -13.84 14.88
N GLU A 96 -12.31 -13.35 13.74
CA GLU A 96 -12.81 -13.72 12.41
C GLU A 96 -12.18 -15.01 11.89
N LEU A 97 -10.93 -15.32 12.26
CA LEU A 97 -10.26 -16.57 11.88
C LEU A 97 -11.01 -17.82 12.34
N LYS A 98 -11.75 -17.75 13.46
CA LYS A 98 -12.60 -18.85 13.93
C LYS A 98 -13.73 -19.21 12.95
N ASN A 99 -14.32 -18.22 12.28
CA ASN A 99 -15.39 -18.47 11.31
C ASN A 99 -14.86 -19.01 9.97
N ILE A 100 -13.57 -18.81 9.67
CA ILE A 100 -12.95 -19.25 8.41
C ILE A 100 -12.40 -20.68 8.55
N ALA A 101 -11.98 -21.09 9.76
CA ALA A 101 -11.46 -22.43 10.04
C ALA A 101 -12.54 -23.53 10.15
N GLU A 102 -13.83 -23.16 10.16
CA GLU A 102 -14.97 -24.07 10.28
C GLU A 102 -15.77 -24.26 8.96
N MET A 103 -15.25 -23.77 7.82
CA MET A 103 -15.83 -23.97 6.48
C MET A 103 -15.16 -25.08 5.67
#